data_AF-A0A376KPU8-F1
#
_entry.id   AF-A0A376KPU8-F1
#
_cell.length_a   1.000
_cell.length_b   1.000
_cell.length_c   1.000
_cell.angle_alpha   90.00
_cell.angle_beta   90.00
_cell.angle_gamma   90.00
#
_symmetry.space_group_name_H-M   'P 1'
#
loop_
_entity.id
_entity.type
_entity.pdbx_description
1 polymer ?
#
loop_
_entity_poly.entity_id
_entity_poly.type
_entity_poly.pdbx_seq_one_letter_code
_entity_poly.pdbx_strand_id
1 'polypeptide(L)'
;METVFFALDDAEQLFAHHQPTPVTSVDLLGQGRQALIDANLRLGLALAEDEIDYLQDAFTKLGRNPNDIELYMFAQANSEHCRHKIFNADWVIDGEQQPKSLFKMIKNHLRNHARLRSLCL
;
A
#
# COMPACT_ATOMS: atom_id res chain seq x y z
N MET A 1 4.62 4.71 -20.81
CA MET A 1 4.57 5.62 -21.96
C MET A 1 5.27 4.89 -23.09
N GLU A 2 4.56 4.58 -24.15
CA GLU A 2 5.18 3.92 -25.32
C GLU A 2 5.89 4.97 -26.17
N THR A 3 7.00 4.59 -26.79
CA THR A 3 7.81 5.46 -27.66
C THR A 3 8.19 4.68 -28.91
N VAL A 4 7.99 5.29 -30.08
CA VAL A 4 8.28 4.69 -31.39
C VAL A 4 9.42 5.46 -32.03
N PHE A 5 10.43 4.73 -32.48
CA PHE A 5 11.59 5.28 -33.19
C PHE A 5 11.50 4.92 -34.68
N PHE A 6 11.80 5.89 -35.55
CA PHE A 6 11.62 5.73 -37.00
C PHE A 6 12.95 5.57 -37.74
N ALA A 7 14.07 5.91 -37.11
CA ALA A 7 15.42 5.67 -37.61
C ALA A 7 16.26 4.86 -36.62
N LEU A 8 17.28 4.15 -37.12
CA LEU A 8 18.21 3.40 -36.27
C LEU A 8 19.03 4.31 -35.35
N ASP A 9 19.37 5.52 -35.81
CA ASP A 9 20.13 6.50 -35.02
C ASP A 9 19.34 6.97 -33.78
N ASP A 10 18.01 6.97 -33.84
CA ASP A 10 17.15 7.31 -32.69
C ASP A 10 17.26 6.27 -31.56
N ALA A 11 17.72 5.05 -31.87
CA ALA A 11 17.88 3.98 -30.88
C ALA A 11 18.96 4.29 -29.84
N GLU A 12 19.84 5.28 -30.07
CA GLU A 12 20.78 5.77 -29.06
C GLU A 12 20.06 6.21 -27.76
N GLN A 13 18.82 6.70 -27.87
CA GLN A 13 18.02 7.11 -26.71
C GLN A 13 17.71 5.95 -25.75
N LEU A 14 17.70 4.70 -26.23
CA LEU A 14 17.52 3.51 -25.39
C LEU A 14 18.67 3.31 -24.39
N PHE A 15 19.86 3.85 -24.69
CA PHE A 15 21.07 3.75 -23.88
C PHE A 15 21.42 5.06 -23.16
N ALA A 16 20.48 6.00 -23.11
CA ALA A 16 20.69 7.28 -22.44
C ALA A 16 20.99 7.09 -20.95
N HIS A 17 22.15 7.60 -20.52
CA HIS A 17 22.51 7.64 -19.10
C HIS A 17 21.78 8.79 -18.42
N HIS A 18 21.14 8.49 -17.29
CA HIS A 18 20.46 9.46 -16.46
C HIS A 18 21.17 9.56 -15.11
N GLN A 19 21.17 10.75 -14.53
CA GLN A 19 21.65 10.94 -13.17
C GLN A 19 20.60 10.46 -12.16
N PRO A 20 21.01 9.89 -11.01
CA PRO A 20 20.07 9.49 -9.96
C PRO A 20 19.22 10.67 -9.48
N THR A 21 17.90 10.51 -9.47
CA THR A 21 16.98 11.50 -8.94
C THR A 21 17.06 11.54 -7.40
N PRO A 22 17.18 12.73 -6.78
CA PRO A 22 17.18 12.84 -5.32
C PRO A 22 15.82 12.51 -4.71
N VAL A 23 15.82 12.13 -3.44
CA VAL A 23 14.60 11.92 -2.64
C VAL A 23 13.84 13.23 -2.45
N THR A 24 12.51 13.16 -2.44
CA THR A 24 11.65 14.34 -2.20
C THR A 24 11.03 14.26 -0.80
N SER A 25 11.16 15.32 -0.03
CA SER A 25 10.45 15.48 1.24
C SER A 25 9.04 16.03 1.01
N VAL A 26 8.05 15.50 1.72
CA VAL A 26 6.68 16.04 1.75
C VAL A 26 6.52 16.93 2.97
N ASP A 27 6.15 18.19 2.77
CA ASP A 27 6.22 19.25 3.79
C ASP A 27 5.05 19.24 4.79
N LEU A 28 4.96 18.17 5.58
CA LEU A 28 3.95 18.01 6.63
C LEU A 28 4.08 19.07 7.73
N LEU A 29 5.30 19.41 8.15
CA LEU A 29 5.50 20.36 9.26
C LEU A 29 5.14 21.79 8.85
N GLY A 30 5.37 22.17 7.58
CA GLY A 30 5.04 23.50 7.06
C GLY A 30 3.60 23.65 6.58
N GLN A 31 3.02 22.62 5.96
CA GLN A 31 1.71 22.69 5.30
C GLN A 31 0.64 21.83 5.99
N GLY A 32 1.00 21.12 7.05
CA GLY A 32 0.09 20.25 7.78
C GLY A 32 -0.47 19.12 6.93
N ARG A 33 -1.68 18.68 7.27
CA ARG A 33 -2.38 17.56 6.62
C ARG A 33 -2.48 17.71 5.10
N GLN A 34 -2.58 18.94 4.59
CA GLN A 34 -2.72 19.20 3.15
C GLN A 34 -1.54 18.64 2.35
N ALA A 35 -0.32 18.67 2.91
CA ALA A 35 0.86 18.08 2.26
C ALA A 35 0.68 16.59 1.95
N LEU A 36 0.04 15.86 2.87
CA LEU A 36 -0.22 14.42 2.70
C LEU A 36 -1.35 14.16 1.70
N ILE A 37 -2.37 15.01 1.67
CA ILE A 37 -3.47 14.93 0.68
C ILE A 37 -2.91 15.16 -0.73
N ASP A 38 -2.09 16.18 -0.90
CA ASP A 38 -1.47 16.51 -2.19
C ASP A 38 -0.49 15.42 -2.64
N ALA A 39 0.30 14.87 -1.70
CA ALA A 39 1.17 13.74 -1.97
C ALA A 39 0.38 12.47 -2.33
N ASN A 40 -0.75 12.20 -1.66
CA ASN A 40 -1.62 11.06 -1.95
C ASN A 40 -2.13 11.10 -3.40
N LEU A 41 -2.57 12.27 -3.87
CA LEU A 41 -3.02 12.46 -5.25
C LEU A 41 -1.86 12.39 -6.25
N ARG A 42 -0.79 13.15 -6.01
CA ARG A 42 0.35 13.27 -6.93
C ARG A 42 1.10 11.95 -7.13
N LEU A 43 1.22 11.15 -6.07
CA LEU A 43 1.93 9.87 -6.09
C LEU A 43 0.98 8.68 -6.30
N GLY A 44 -0.35 8.90 -6.32
CA GLY A 44 -1.33 7.83 -6.49
C GLY A 44 -1.29 6.79 -5.38
N LEU A 45 -1.20 7.23 -4.12
CA LEU A 45 -1.01 6.32 -2.97
C LEU A 45 -2.29 5.60 -2.55
N ALA A 46 -3.46 6.14 -2.92
CA ALA A 46 -4.78 5.61 -2.57
C ALA A 46 -4.97 5.36 -1.06
N LEU A 47 -4.41 6.25 -0.23
CA LEU A 47 -4.57 6.22 1.21
C LEU A 47 -6.00 6.59 1.60
N ALA A 48 -6.56 5.87 2.56
CA ALA A 48 -7.81 6.23 3.22
C ALA A 48 -7.58 7.36 4.25
N GLU A 49 -8.66 8.02 4.69
CA GLU A 49 -8.57 9.16 5.61
C GLU A 49 -7.89 8.80 6.94
N ASP A 50 -8.17 7.62 7.50
CA ASP A 50 -7.56 7.12 8.73
C ASP A 50 -6.07 6.77 8.55
N GLU A 51 -5.66 6.36 7.35
CA GLU A 51 -4.26 6.14 7.01
C GLU A 51 -3.48 7.46 6.88
N ILE A 52 -4.12 8.51 6.34
CA ILE A 52 -3.56 9.86 6.30
C ILE A 52 -3.38 10.39 7.72
N ASP A 53 -4.39 10.23 8.58
CA ASP A 53 -4.34 10.67 9.97
C ASP A 53 -3.25 9.93 10.75
N TYR A 54 -3.11 8.60 10.53
CA TYR A 54 -2.03 7.81 11.11
C TYR A 54 -0.64 8.35 10.72
N LEU A 55 -0.44 8.66 9.43
CA LEU A 55 0.83 9.19 8.94
C LEU A 55 1.12 10.59 9.49
N GLN A 56 0.11 11.46 9.52
CA GLN A 56 0.22 12.78 10.13
C GLN A 56 0.70 12.66 11.58
N ASP A 57 0.04 11.82 12.38
CA ASP A 57 0.40 11.60 13.78
C ASP A 57 1.82 11.03 13.92
N ALA A 58 2.17 10.03 13.10
CA ALA A 58 3.47 9.38 13.16
C ALA A 58 4.61 10.36 12.88
N PHE A 59 4.53 11.12 11.79
CA PHE A 59 5.60 12.05 11.40
C PHE A 59 5.62 13.32 12.25
N THR A 60 4.47 13.76 12.77
CA THR A 60 4.41 14.82 13.79
C THR A 60 5.13 14.40 15.07
N LYS A 61 4.91 13.16 15.55
CA LYS A 61 5.62 12.61 16.71
C LYS A 61 7.12 12.46 16.48
N LEU A 62 7.53 12.12 15.25
CA LEU A 62 8.94 12.03 14.87
C LEU A 62 9.61 13.42 14.70
N GLY A 63 8.82 14.51 14.65
CA GLY A 63 9.34 15.87 14.50
C GLY A 63 10.06 16.11 13.17
N ARG A 64 9.71 15.36 12.11
CA ARG A 64 10.32 15.50 10.79
C ARG A 64 9.30 15.25 9.67
N ASN A 65 9.61 15.80 8.50
CA ASN A 65 8.85 15.52 7.30
C ASN A 65 9.05 14.07 6.81
N PRO A 66 8.00 13.42 6.26
CA PRO A 66 8.14 12.17 5.53
C PRO A 66 8.81 12.38 4.17
N ASN A 67 9.60 11.40 3.76
CA ASN A 67 10.05 11.30 2.38
C ASN A 67 8.99 10.60 1.51
N ASP A 68 8.97 10.93 0.22
CA ASP A 68 8.13 10.30 -0.80
C ASP A 68 8.20 8.76 -0.78
N ILE A 69 9.40 8.20 -0.66
CA ILE A 69 9.64 6.75 -0.59
C ILE A 69 9.04 6.11 0.67
N GLU A 70 9.00 6.82 1.80
CA GLU A 70 8.40 6.31 3.04
C GLU A 70 6.88 6.22 2.91
N LEU A 71 6.26 7.23 2.30
CA LEU A 71 4.82 7.24 2.02
C LEU A 71 4.45 6.17 1.00
N TYR A 72 5.24 6.01 -0.07
CA TYR A 72 5.04 4.93 -1.04
C TYR A 72 5.12 3.55 -0.42
N MET A 73 6.17 3.31 0.38
CA MET A 73 6.34 2.04 1.08
C MET A 73 5.13 1.75 1.99
N PHE A 74 4.69 2.74 2.76
CA PHE A 74 3.53 2.61 3.63
C PHE A 74 2.25 2.28 2.83
N ALA A 75 1.99 3.00 1.74
CA ALA A 75 0.82 2.81 0.91
C ALA A 75 0.77 1.39 0.30
N GLN A 76 1.89 0.89 -0.23
CA GLN A 76 1.95 -0.45 -0.80
C GLN A 76 1.72 -1.54 0.25
N ALA A 77 2.34 -1.40 1.42
CA ALA A 77 2.19 -2.36 2.52
C ALA A 77 0.77 -2.39 3.10
N ASN A 78 0.05 -1.25 3.06
CA ASN A 78 -1.31 -1.13 3.60
C ASN A 78 -2.41 -1.15 2.54
N SER A 79 -2.07 -1.37 1.27
CA SER A 79 -3.05 -1.64 0.21
C SER A 79 -3.94 -2.83 0.57
N GLU A 80 -5.17 -2.86 0.05
CA GLU A 80 -6.10 -3.97 0.27
C GLU A 80 -5.46 -5.31 -0.15
N HIS A 81 -4.85 -5.34 -1.32
CA HIS A 81 -4.20 -6.53 -1.88
C HIS A 81 -3.12 -7.09 -0.95
N CYS A 82 -2.28 -6.24 -0.34
CA CYS A 82 -1.22 -6.70 0.56
C CYS A 82 -1.79 -7.07 1.93
N ARG A 83 -2.68 -6.24 2.47
CA ARG A 83 -3.16 -6.35 3.86
C ARG A 83 -4.35 -7.28 4.03
N HIS A 84 -4.98 -7.70 2.92
CA HIS A 84 -6.15 -8.56 2.89
C HIS A 84 -7.22 -8.06 3.87
N LYS A 85 -7.54 -6.76 3.79
CA LYS A 85 -8.41 -6.07 4.76
C LYS A 85 -9.80 -6.74 4.79
N ILE A 86 -10.35 -7.03 3.62
CA ILE A 86 -11.67 -7.66 3.46
C ILE A 86 -11.71 -9.06 4.10
N PHE A 87 -10.65 -9.85 3.90
CA PHE A 87 -10.58 -11.21 4.46
C PHE A 87 -10.44 -11.23 5.99
N ASN A 88 -9.88 -10.17 6.57
CA ASN A 88 -9.72 -10.01 8.02
C ASN A 88 -10.84 -9.22 8.69
N ALA A 89 -11.72 -8.58 7.92
CA ALA A 89 -12.81 -7.75 8.44
C ALA A 89 -13.84 -8.54 9.26
N ASP A 90 -14.51 -7.81 10.15
CA ASP A 90 -15.76 -8.23 10.77
C ASP A 90 -16.93 -7.94 9.80
N TRP A 91 -17.95 -8.79 9.83
CA TRP A 91 -19.05 -8.75 8.87
C TRP A 91 -20.41 -8.61 9.56
N VAL A 92 -21.29 -7.79 8.98
CA VAL A 92 -22.73 -7.75 9.32
C VAL A 92 -23.49 -8.12 8.06
N ILE A 93 -24.32 -9.16 8.12
CA ILE A 93 -25.12 -9.65 6.99
C ILE A 93 -26.58 -9.60 7.41
N ASP A 94 -27.42 -8.90 6.64
CA ASP A 94 -28.85 -8.71 6.92
C ASP A 94 -29.14 -8.18 8.35
N GLY A 95 -28.24 -7.35 8.87
CA GLY A 95 -28.33 -6.77 10.22
C GLY A 95 -27.73 -7.65 11.33
N GLU A 96 -27.24 -8.85 11.03
CA GLU A 96 -26.66 -9.77 12.00
C GLU A 96 -25.13 -9.80 11.95
N GLN A 97 -24.51 -9.55 13.11
CA GLN A 97 -23.05 -9.61 13.27
C GLN A 97 -22.55 -11.06 13.15
N GLN A 98 -21.60 -11.27 12.26
CA GLN A 98 -20.98 -12.57 12.02
C GLN A 98 -19.82 -12.82 12.99
N PRO A 99 -19.68 -14.05 13.54
CA PRO A 99 -18.70 -14.35 14.59
C PRO A 99 -17.27 -14.56 14.06
N LYS A 100 -17.07 -14.67 12.74
CA LYS A 100 -15.78 -14.98 12.12
C LYS A 100 -15.57 -14.10 10.88
N SER A 101 -14.33 -13.69 10.66
CA SER A 101 -13.89 -13.17 9.37
C SER A 101 -13.77 -14.30 8.34
N LEU A 102 -13.74 -13.96 7.04
CA LEU A 102 -13.55 -14.94 5.96
C LEU A 102 -12.29 -15.78 6.17
N PHE A 103 -11.19 -15.16 6.59
CA PHE A 103 -9.94 -15.88 6.85
C PHE A 103 -10.05 -16.82 8.06
N LYS A 104 -10.80 -16.44 9.10
CA LYS A 104 -11.11 -17.33 10.24
C LYS A 104 -11.98 -18.52 9.80
N MET A 105 -12.89 -18.33 8.86
CA MET A 105 -13.71 -19.43 8.30
C MET A 105 -12.83 -20.45 7.56
N ILE A 106 -11.90 -20.00 6.71
CA ILE A 106 -10.94 -20.89 6.01
C ILE A 106 -10.08 -21.68 7.01
N LYS A 107 -9.52 -21.00 8.01
CA LYS A 107 -8.72 -21.65 9.07
C LYS A 107 -9.53 -22.66 9.88
N ASN A 108 -10.82 -22.39 10.11
CA ASN A 108 -11.71 -23.29 10.83
C ASN A 108 -11.89 -24.62 10.08
N HIS A 109 -12.04 -24.58 8.76
CA HIS A 109 -12.10 -25.78 7.93
C HIS A 109 -10.82 -26.63 8.07
N LEU A 110 -9.64 -25.99 7.95
CA LEU A 110 -8.36 -26.67 8.12
C LEU A 110 -8.20 -27.33 9.50
N ARG A 111 -8.65 -26.67 10.57
CA ARG A 111 -8.63 -27.22 11.94
C ARG A 111 -9.51 -28.46 12.09
N ASN A 112 -10.72 -28.41 11.54
CA ASN A 112 -11.70 -29.48 11.69
C ASN A 112 -11.38 -30.72 10.84
N HIS A 113 -10.63 -30.55 9.74
CA HIS A 113 -10.23 -31.64 8.83
C HIS A 113 -8.74 -32.03 8.94
N ALA A 114 -8.03 -31.58 9.99
CA ALA A 114 -6.62 -31.88 10.22
C ALA A 114 -6.30 -33.39 10.41
N ARG A 115 -7.31 -34.26 10.55
CA ARG A 115 -7.15 -35.72 10.64
C ARG A 115 -6.77 -36.43 9.32
N LEU A 116 -6.73 -35.73 8.19
CA LEU A 116 -6.39 -36.36 6.89
C LEU A 116 -4.90 -36.29 6.50
N ARG A 117 -4.00 -35.79 7.36
CA ARG A 117 -2.54 -35.73 7.10
C ARG A 117 -1.71 -36.86 7.75
N SER A 118 -2.33 -38.00 8.08
CA SER A 118 -1.62 -39.20 8.59
C SER A 118 -1.39 -40.29 7.53
N LEU A 119 -1.73 -40.06 6.26
CA LEU A 119 -1.41 -40.99 5.16
C LEU A 119 -0.80 -40.24 3.98
N CYS A 120 0.49 -39.97 4.08
CA CYS A 120 1.44 -40.17 2.99
C CYS A 120 2.84 -40.22 3.62
N LEU A 121 3.58 -41.23 3.16
CA LEU A 121 4.96 -41.60 3.49
C LEU A 121 5.94 -40.44 3.35
#